data_AF-A0A9J6FYY3-F1
#
_entry.id   AF-A0A9J6FYY3-F1
#
_cell.length_a   1.000
_cell.length_b   1.000
_cell.length_c   1.000
_cell.angle_alpha   90.00
_cell.angle_beta   90.00
_cell.angle_gamma   90.00
#
_symmetry.space_group_name_H-M   'P 1'
#
loop_
_entity.id
_entity.type
_entity.pdbx_description
1 polymer ?
#
loop_
_entity_poly.entity_id
_entity_poly.type
_entity_poly.pdbx_seq_one_letter_code
_entity_poly.pdbx_strand_id
1 'polypeptide(L)'
;MVHLREALSSLTRRWKKQRYNRRPHLRIAHLKQDVEKYAHNLHNARWQPVCDCLHNGTSLKRTWNLFRHLVDPTTTKAETTSRLVTLAHNLSNFFPNPLDTLRDIYIGQTPPLFAPHPQYHAPPNSKLDAPFTKADDYGRPPPPKS
;
A
#
# COMPACT_ATOMS: atom_id res chain seq x y z
N MET A 1 2.62 10.38 -26.19
CA MET A 1 1.30 9.92 -25.71
C MET A 1 0.19 10.96 -25.87
N VAL A 2 0.42 12.23 -25.50
CA VAL A 2 -0.58 13.32 -25.67
C VAL A 2 -1.02 13.47 -27.14
N HIS A 3 -0.06 13.52 -28.08
CA HIS A 3 -0.36 13.69 -29.50
C HIS A 3 -1.19 12.57 -30.14
N LEU A 4 -1.01 11.30 -29.73
CA LEU A 4 -1.81 10.18 -30.25
C LEU A 4 -3.24 10.21 -29.71
N ARG A 5 -3.43 10.57 -28.43
CA ARG A 5 -4.77 10.73 -27.84
C ARG A 5 -5.50 11.92 -28.44
N GLU A 6 -4.81 13.01 -28.70
CA GLU A 6 -5.36 14.20 -29.35
C GLU A 6 -5.74 13.94 -30.81
N ALA A 7 -4.90 13.20 -31.56
CA ALA A 7 -5.23 12.71 -32.90
C ALA A 7 -6.46 11.78 -32.88
N LEU A 8 -6.57 10.87 -31.90
CA LEU A 8 -7.75 10.02 -31.74
C LEU A 8 -9.01 10.84 -31.44
N SER A 9 -8.95 11.80 -30.52
CA SER A 9 -10.08 12.66 -30.16
C SER A 9 -10.58 13.48 -31.34
N SER A 10 -9.67 14.08 -32.12
CA SER A 10 -10.01 14.87 -33.31
C SER A 10 -10.63 14.00 -34.42
N LEU A 11 -10.07 12.83 -34.71
CA LEU A 11 -10.63 11.88 -35.68
C LEU A 11 -11.98 11.32 -35.24
N THR A 12 -12.16 11.03 -33.95
CA THR A 12 -13.42 10.56 -33.39
C THR A 12 -14.51 11.63 -33.52
N ARG A 13 -14.17 12.90 -33.25
CA ARG A 13 -15.09 14.03 -33.45
C ARG A 13 -15.48 14.18 -34.92
N ARG A 14 -14.53 14.01 -35.85
CA ARG A 14 -14.79 14.05 -37.29
C ARG A 14 -15.67 12.89 -37.77
N TRP A 15 -15.38 11.66 -37.33
CA TRP A 15 -16.19 10.49 -37.66
C TRP A 15 -17.63 10.59 -37.13
N LYS A 16 -17.82 11.12 -35.91
CA LYS A 16 -19.18 11.37 -35.36
C LYS A 16 -20.02 12.28 -36.26
N LYS A 17 -19.40 13.26 -36.94
CA LYS A 17 -20.07 14.13 -37.93
C LYS A 17 -20.25 13.47 -39.32
N GLN A 18 -19.47 12.44 -39.63
CA GLN A 18 -19.40 11.78 -40.94
C GLN A 18 -19.51 10.25 -40.80
N ARG A 19 -20.59 9.75 -40.17
CA ARG A 19 -20.69 8.33 -39.77
C ARG A 19 -20.65 7.34 -40.94
N TYR A 20 -21.16 7.72 -42.10
CA TYR A 20 -21.15 6.89 -43.31
C TYR A 20 -19.77 6.82 -43.98
N ASN A 21 -18.82 7.70 -43.61
CA ASN A 21 -17.47 7.66 -44.16
C ASN A 21 -16.60 6.64 -43.41
N ARG A 22 -16.19 5.60 -44.13
CA ARG A 22 -15.36 4.50 -43.59
C ARG A 22 -13.90 4.89 -43.36
N ARG A 23 -13.36 5.88 -44.07
CA ARG A 23 -11.95 6.29 -43.98
C ARG A 23 -11.52 6.73 -42.56
N PRO A 24 -12.22 7.68 -41.90
CA PRO A 24 -11.86 8.06 -40.53
C PRO A 24 -12.08 6.92 -39.53
N HIS A 25 -13.08 6.06 -39.74
CA HIS A 25 -13.29 4.88 -38.89
C HIS A 25 -12.09 3.91 -38.94
N LEU A 26 -11.62 3.57 -40.15
CA LEU A 26 -10.44 2.72 -40.34
C LEU A 26 -9.19 3.35 -39.73
N ARG A 27 -9.01 4.68 -39.87
CA ARG A 27 -7.86 5.38 -39.29
C ARG A 27 -7.90 5.38 -37.75
N ILE A 28 -9.09 5.51 -37.16
CA ILE A 28 -9.27 5.40 -35.69
C ILE A 28 -8.88 3.98 -35.24
N ALA A 29 -9.33 2.95 -35.95
CA ALA A 29 -8.99 1.56 -35.60
C ALA A 29 -7.46 1.33 -35.62
N HIS A 30 -6.77 1.81 -36.66
CA HIS A 30 -5.31 1.73 -36.75
C HIS A 30 -4.63 2.49 -35.60
N LEU A 31 -5.03 3.73 -35.32
CA LEU A 31 -4.45 4.53 -34.23
C LEU A 31 -4.69 3.91 -32.85
N LYS A 32 -5.84 3.26 -32.64
CA LYS A 32 -6.10 2.50 -31.40
C LYS A 32 -5.11 1.35 -31.27
N GLN A 33 -4.90 0.59 -32.34
CA GLN A 33 -3.93 -0.50 -32.35
C GLN A 33 -2.50 0.00 -32.08
N ASP A 34 -2.11 1.14 -32.65
CA ASP A 34 -0.79 1.74 -32.39
C ASP A 34 -0.65 2.19 -30.93
N VAL A 35 -1.69 2.79 -30.36
CA VAL A 35 -1.73 3.19 -28.95
C VAL A 35 -1.63 1.98 -28.03
N GLU A 36 -2.35 0.90 -28.33
CA GLU A 36 -2.29 -0.35 -27.57
C GLU A 36 -0.89 -0.98 -27.64
N LYS A 37 -0.32 -1.10 -28.84
CA LYS A 37 1.06 -1.60 -29.03
C LYS A 37 2.07 -0.78 -28.24
N TYR A 38 1.99 0.55 -28.33
CA TYR A 38 2.89 1.42 -27.59
C TYR A 38 2.69 1.29 -26.07
N ALA A 39 1.44 1.26 -25.60
CA ALA A 39 1.14 1.10 -24.19
C ALA A 39 1.67 -0.24 -23.65
N HIS A 40 1.54 -1.31 -24.43
CA HIS A 40 2.09 -2.62 -24.12
C HIS A 40 3.63 -2.59 -24.07
N ASN A 41 4.29 -2.00 -25.07
CA ASN A 41 5.75 -1.86 -25.08
C ASN A 41 6.27 -1.04 -23.91
N LEU A 42 5.59 0.07 -23.58
CA LEU A 42 5.94 0.91 -22.44
C LEU A 42 5.75 0.17 -21.12
N HIS A 43 4.65 -0.59 -20.99
CA HIS A 43 4.39 -1.42 -19.83
C HIS A 43 5.51 -2.46 -19.64
N ASN A 44 5.84 -3.20 -20.70
CA ASN A 44 6.91 -4.20 -20.68
C ASN A 44 8.25 -3.55 -20.36
N ALA A 45 8.61 -2.44 -21.01
CA ALA A 45 9.86 -1.72 -20.73
C ALA A 45 9.96 -1.20 -19.29
N ARG A 46 8.83 -0.86 -18.67
CA ARG A 46 8.79 -0.44 -17.26
C ARG A 46 8.89 -1.61 -16.29
N TRP A 47 8.31 -2.77 -16.64
CA TRP A 47 8.29 -3.97 -15.81
C TRP A 47 9.54 -4.83 -15.95
N GLN A 48 10.18 -4.86 -17.12
CA GLN A 48 11.37 -5.67 -17.38
C GLN A 48 12.47 -5.46 -16.32
N PRO A 49 12.87 -4.22 -16.00
CA PRO A 49 13.91 -3.99 -15.00
C PRO A 49 13.49 -4.40 -13.60
N VAL A 50 12.19 -4.33 -13.29
CA VAL A 50 11.65 -4.78 -11.99
C VAL A 50 11.76 -6.30 -11.92
N CYS A 51 11.36 -7.01 -12.97
CA CYS A 51 11.50 -8.47 -13.07
C CYS A 51 12.98 -8.88 -12.99
N ASP A 52 13.87 -8.18 -13.68
CA ASP A 52 15.32 -8.45 -13.64
C ASP A 52 15.88 -8.23 -12.24
N CYS A 53 15.46 -7.16 -11.54
CA CYS A 53 15.87 -6.91 -10.15
C CYS A 53 15.38 -7.98 -9.17
N LEU A 54 14.20 -8.55 -9.43
CA LEU A 54 13.64 -9.66 -8.63
C LEU A 54 14.38 -10.96 -8.92
N HIS A 55 14.67 -11.24 -10.19
CA HIS A 55 15.37 -12.45 -10.63
C HIS A 55 16.82 -12.48 -10.11
N ASN A 56 17.52 -11.34 -10.16
CA ASN A 56 18.92 -11.21 -9.74
C ASN A 56 19.12 -11.13 -8.21
N GLY A 57 18.12 -11.53 -7.41
CA GLY A 57 18.29 -11.79 -5.98
C GLY A 57 18.46 -10.55 -5.10
N THR A 58 17.99 -9.37 -5.52
CA THR A 58 18.00 -8.21 -4.62
C THR A 58 17.09 -8.49 -3.40
N SER A 59 17.68 -8.42 -2.20
CA SER A 59 17.05 -8.50 -0.87
C SER A 59 15.61 -9.05 -0.84
N LEU A 60 15.42 -10.26 -0.30
CA LEU A 60 14.12 -10.93 -0.10
C LEU A 60 13.01 -9.98 0.40
N LYS A 61 13.37 -9.00 1.24
CA LYS A 61 12.48 -7.97 1.77
C LYS A 61 11.83 -7.09 0.69
N ARG A 62 12.58 -6.67 -0.34
CA ARG A 62 12.06 -5.79 -1.42
C ARG A 62 11.08 -6.56 -2.32
N THR A 63 11.41 -7.80 -2.65
CA THR A 63 10.55 -8.74 -3.38
C THR A 63 9.26 -9.03 -2.60
N TRP A 64 9.35 -9.37 -1.32
CA TRP A 64 8.18 -9.61 -0.48
C TRP A 64 7.32 -8.37 -0.25
N ASN A 65 7.92 -7.18 -0.15
CA ASN A 65 7.16 -5.93 -0.08
C ASN A 65 6.36 -5.69 -1.38
N LEU A 66 6.99 -5.89 -2.54
CA LEU A 66 6.30 -5.76 -3.83
C LEU A 66 5.17 -6.80 -3.96
N PHE A 67 5.44 -8.06 -3.58
CA PHE A 67 4.42 -9.11 -3.58
C PHE A 67 3.23 -8.76 -2.68
N ARG A 68 3.49 -8.27 -1.46
CA ARG A 68 2.41 -7.79 -0.57
C ARG A 68 1.58 -6.68 -1.21
N HIS A 69 2.22 -5.75 -1.93
CA HIS A 69 1.50 -4.69 -2.64
C HIS A 69 0.69 -5.17 -3.85
N LEU A 70 1.09 -6.28 -4.48
CA LEU A 70 0.34 -6.90 -5.57
C LEU A 70 -0.87 -7.70 -5.07
N VAL A 71 -0.72 -8.40 -3.94
CA VAL A 71 -1.79 -9.20 -3.32
C VAL A 71 -2.83 -8.31 -2.66
N ASP A 72 -2.38 -7.27 -1.95
CA ASP A 72 -3.26 -6.32 -1.30
C ASP A 72 -2.79 -4.87 -1.54
N PRO A 73 -3.34 -4.19 -2.56
CA PRO A 73 -3.00 -2.80 -2.81
C PRO A 73 -3.49 -1.86 -1.69
N THR A 74 -4.46 -2.30 -0.86
CA THR A 74 -5.12 -1.46 0.15
C THR A 74 -4.28 -1.22 1.40
N THR A 75 -3.26 -2.05 1.62
CA THR A 75 -2.31 -1.91 2.74
C THR A 75 -1.05 -1.13 2.36
N THR A 76 -0.99 -0.58 1.14
CA THR A 76 0.13 0.26 0.72
C THR A 76 0.16 1.54 1.57
N LYS A 77 1.38 2.01 1.90
CA LYS A 77 1.54 3.31 2.59
C LYS A 77 0.84 4.46 1.85
N ALA A 78 0.81 4.41 0.52
CA ALA A 78 0.16 5.42 -0.30
C ALA A 78 -1.37 5.41 -0.10
N GLU A 79 -2.00 4.25 -0.17
CA GLU A 79 -3.44 4.10 0.12
C GLU A 79 -3.78 4.49 1.56
N THR A 80 -2.98 4.08 2.53
CA THR A 80 -3.20 4.48 3.93
C THR A 80 -3.05 5.98 4.10
N THR A 81 -2.05 6.63 3.49
CA THR A 81 -1.94 8.10 3.52
C THR A 81 -3.10 8.79 2.83
N SER A 82 -3.56 8.29 1.68
CA SER A 82 -4.72 8.85 0.96
C SER A 82 -6.00 8.73 1.78
N ARG A 83 -6.22 7.57 2.42
CA ARG A 83 -7.33 7.35 3.36
C ARG A 83 -7.23 8.27 4.58
N LEU A 84 -6.05 8.41 5.17
CA LEU A 84 -5.83 9.32 6.30
C LEU A 84 -6.09 10.77 5.92
N VAL A 85 -5.66 11.22 4.74
CA VAL A 85 -5.95 12.59 4.25
C VAL A 85 -7.46 12.78 4.04
N THR A 86 -8.13 11.79 3.43
CA THR A 86 -9.58 11.84 3.23
C THR A 86 -10.33 11.88 4.57
N LEU A 87 -9.91 11.06 5.53
CA LEU A 87 -10.47 11.04 6.88
C LEU A 87 -10.19 12.36 7.62
N ALA A 88 -8.98 12.91 7.53
CA ALA A 88 -8.63 14.19 8.14
C ALA A 88 -9.46 15.33 7.56
N HIS A 89 -9.65 15.36 6.23
CA HIS A 89 -10.50 16.34 5.57
C HIS A 89 -11.98 16.19 6.00
N ASN A 90 -12.50 14.96 6.04
CA ASN A 90 -13.87 14.70 6.48
C ASN A 90 -14.07 15.11 7.95
N LEU A 91 -13.10 14.81 8.83
CA LEU A 91 -13.16 15.19 10.23
C LEU A 91 -13.04 16.69 10.44
N SER A 92 -12.22 17.39 9.64
CA SER A 92 -12.12 18.85 9.66
C SER A 92 -13.41 19.56 9.25
N ASN A 93 -14.28 18.91 8.46
CA ASN A 93 -15.59 19.45 8.10
C ASN A 93 -16.62 19.30 9.22
N PHE A 94 -16.47 18.29 10.09
CA PHE A 94 -17.40 18.03 11.20
C PHE A 94 -16.95 18.67 12.52
N PHE A 95 -15.64 18.81 12.73
CA PHE A 95 -15.08 19.36 13.97
C PHE A 95 -14.00 20.41 13.65
N PRO A 96 -14.04 21.58 14.30
CA PRO A 96 -13.04 22.63 14.07
C PRO A 96 -11.62 22.23 14.51
N ASN A 97 -11.49 21.36 15.52
CA ASN A 97 -10.21 20.76 15.96
C ASN A 97 -10.35 19.24 16.15
N PRO A 98 -10.21 18.42 15.09
CA PRO A 98 -10.44 16.98 15.16
C PRO A 98 -9.39 16.22 15.99
N LEU A 99 -8.21 16.80 16.18
CA LEU A 99 -7.16 16.19 17.00
C LEU A 99 -7.46 16.30 18.51
N ASP A 100 -8.11 17.39 18.94
CA ASP A 100 -8.46 17.58 20.35
C ASP A 100 -9.60 16.63 20.76
N THR A 101 -10.61 16.44 19.91
CA THR A 101 -11.67 15.45 20.16
C THR A 101 -11.15 14.02 20.16
N LEU A 102 -10.24 13.65 19.25
CA LEU A 102 -9.61 12.32 19.27
C LEU A 102 -8.73 12.12 20.49
N ARG A 103 -7.99 13.16 20.90
CA ARG A 103 -7.23 13.16 22.14
C ARG A 103 -8.14 12.93 23.34
N ASP A 104 -9.29 13.59 23.41
CA ASP A 104 -10.22 13.44 24.53
C ASP A 104 -10.82 12.02 24.59
N ILE A 105 -11.16 11.44 23.44
CA ILE A 105 -11.77 10.10 23.36
C ILE A 105 -10.77 9.00 23.72
N TYR A 106 -9.54 9.06 23.20
CA TYR A 106 -8.58 7.95 23.30
C TYR A 106 -7.49 8.14 24.35
N ILE A 107 -7.16 9.38 24.70
CA ILE A 107 -6.06 9.71 25.61
C ILE A 107 -6.62 10.30 26.92
N GLY A 108 -7.75 11.00 26.87
CA GLY A 108 -8.31 11.75 28.00
C GLY A 108 -7.51 13.03 28.29
N GLN A 109 -8.15 14.03 28.89
CA GLN A 109 -7.54 15.34 29.18
C GLN A 109 -6.61 15.32 30.40
N THR A 110 -6.71 14.30 31.24
CA THR A 110 -5.95 14.18 32.49
C THR A 110 -5.36 12.79 32.60
N PRO A 111 -4.04 12.63 32.74
CA PRO A 111 -3.50 11.43 33.35
C PRO A 111 -4.22 11.29 34.70
N PRO A 112 -4.83 10.15 35.04
CA PRO A 112 -5.26 9.93 36.41
C PRO A 112 -3.99 9.93 37.26
N LEU A 113 -3.65 11.08 37.84
CA LEU A 113 -2.42 11.25 38.60
C LEU A 113 -2.34 10.28 39.79
N PHE A 114 -3.48 9.73 40.22
CA PHE A 114 -3.59 8.77 41.30
C PHE A 114 -4.85 7.89 41.16
N ALA A 115 -5.06 7.24 40.01
CA ALA A 115 -5.89 6.04 40.07
C ALA A 115 -5.03 4.95 40.72
N PRO A 116 -5.36 4.45 41.92
CA PRO A 116 -4.68 3.28 42.46
C PRO A 116 -4.82 2.20 41.39
N HIS A 117 -3.70 1.69 40.88
CA HIS A 117 -3.77 0.47 40.08
C HIS A 117 -4.56 -0.56 40.89
N PRO A 118 -5.51 -1.29 40.28
CA PRO A 118 -6.24 -2.32 41.00
C PRO A 118 -5.22 -3.21 41.70
N GLN A 119 -5.36 -3.33 43.03
CA GLN A 119 -4.39 -4.03 43.85
C GLN A 119 -4.29 -5.47 43.33
N TYR A 120 -3.08 -5.90 43.00
CA TYR A 120 -2.84 -7.23 42.45
C TYR A 120 -3.19 -8.28 43.52
N HIS A 121 -4.32 -8.94 43.35
CA HIS A 121 -4.82 -9.98 44.26
C HIS A 121 -4.60 -11.40 43.73
N ALA A 122 -3.75 -11.60 42.71
CA ALA A 122 -3.51 -12.95 42.21
C ALA A 122 -2.63 -13.74 43.21
N PRO A 123 -2.77 -15.08 43.26
CA PRO A 123 -1.89 -15.93 44.06
C PRO A 123 -0.42 -15.73 43.66
N PRO A 124 0.52 -15.73 44.63
CA PRO A 124 1.95 -15.61 44.34
C PRO A 124 2.42 -16.70 43.39
N ASN A 125 3.13 -16.33 42.32
CA ASN A 125 3.53 -17.25 41.26
C ASN A 125 4.93 -17.82 41.53
N SER A 126 5.02 -18.72 42.51
CA SER A 126 6.26 -19.33 42.97
C SER A 126 7.08 -20.06 41.89
N LYS A 127 6.45 -20.44 40.77
CA LYS A 127 7.13 -21.07 39.62
C LYS A 127 7.91 -20.07 38.77
N LEU A 128 7.37 -18.87 38.58
CA LEU A 128 8.02 -17.82 37.77
C LEU A 128 9.00 -16.98 38.61
N ASP A 129 8.76 -16.90 39.92
CA ASP A 129 9.62 -16.15 40.85
C ASP A 129 10.83 -16.97 41.35
N ALA A 130 10.92 -18.25 40.99
CA ALA A 130 12.08 -19.08 41.28
C ALA A 130 13.30 -18.61 40.46
N PRO A 131 14.53 -18.63 41.03
CA PRO A 131 15.73 -18.31 40.29
C PRO A 131 15.88 -19.24 39.08
N PHE A 132 16.09 -18.66 37.90
CA PHE A 132 16.30 -19.40 36.67
C PHE A 132 17.47 -20.39 36.85
N THR A 133 17.21 -21.66 36.60
CA THR A 133 18.24 -22.70 36.63
C THR A 133 18.77 -22.90 35.21
N LYS A 134 20.09 -23.06 35.04
CA LYS A 134 20.79 -23.19 33.73
C LYS A 134 20.27 -24.30 32.80
N ALA A 135 19.35 -25.15 33.27
CA ALA A 135 18.70 -26.19 32.48
C ALA A 135 17.62 -25.64 31.51
N ASP A 136 17.06 -24.45 31.77
CA ASP A 136 16.04 -23.84 30.90
C ASP A 136 16.64 -23.06 29.70
N ASP A 137 17.97 -22.98 29.60
CA ASP A 137 18.69 -22.27 28.51
C ASP A 137 19.12 -23.21 27.36
N TYR A 138 18.75 -24.49 27.38
CA TYR A 138 19.06 -25.44 26.31
C TYR A 138 18.03 -25.39 25.18
N GLY A 139 17.90 -24.22 24.58
CA GLY A 139 16.94 -23.91 23.54
C GLY A 139 17.51 -23.65 22.15
N ARG A 140 18.74 -24.09 21.79
CA ARG A 140 19.20 -24.23 20.39
C ARG A 140 20.57 -24.92 20.30
N PRO A 141 20.71 -26.09 19.64
CA PRO A 141 22.04 -26.63 19.32
C PRO A 141 22.74 -25.72 18.29
N PRO A 142 24.05 -25.45 18.43
CA PRO A 142 24.80 -24.64 17.46
C PRO A 142 24.88 -25.37 16.11
N PRO A 143 24.88 -24.65 14.97
CA PRO A 143 24.95 -25.27 13.65
C PRO A 143 26.27 -26.04 13.47
N PRO A 144 26.24 -27.19 12.76
CA PRO A 144 27.45 -28.00 12.55
C PRO A 144 28.48 -27.19 11.76
N LYS A 145 29.71 -27.14 12.28
CA LYS A 145 30.86 -26.59 11.58
C LYS A 145 31.28 -27.60 10.50
N SER A 146 31.43 -27.12 9.27
CA SER A 146 31.98 -27.85 8.11
C SER A 146 33.39 -28.33 8.36
#